data_AF-A0A141RR59-F1
#
_entry.id   AF-A0A141RR59-F1
#
_cell.length_a   1.000
_cell.length_b   1.000
_cell.length_c   1.000
_cell.angle_alpha   90.00
_cell.angle_beta   90.00
_cell.angle_gamma   90.00
#
_symmetry.space_group_name_H-M   'P 1'
#
loop_
_entity.id
_entity.type
_entity.pdbx_description
1 polymer ?
#
loop_
_entity_poly.entity_id
_entity_poly.type
_entity_poly.pdbx_seq_one_letter_code
_entity_poly.pdbx_strand_id
1 'polypeptide(L)' 'ALLSAAIAGAGIAYLPCYITRSAQRAGHLVRLLSGWRMDCYHSYLVSGVTEPASALTALFCEKLRTALAAAEV' A
#
# COMPACT_ATOMS: atom_id res chain seq x y z
N ALA A 1 -1.44 -13.32 2.86
CA ALA A 1 -1.72 -14.20 4.01
C ALA A 1 -2.46 -13.47 5.14
N LEU A 2 -1.97 -12.32 5.64
CA LEU A 2 -2.61 -11.65 6.79
C LEU A 2 -4.00 -11.07 6.48
N LEU A 3 -4.16 -10.38 5.35
CA LEU A 3 -5.46 -9.86 4.91
C LEU A 3 -6.50 -10.98 4.73
N SER A 4 -6.11 -12.08 4.08
CA SER A 4 -7.00 -13.23 3.87
C SER A 4 -7.41 -13.90 5.18
N ALA A 5 -6.51 -13.98 6.16
CA ALA A 5 -6.84 -14.50 7.49
C ALA A 5 -7.84 -13.59 8.22
N ALA A 6 -7.67 -12.26 8.13
CA ALA A 6 -8.60 -11.30 8.69
C ALA A 6 -9.99 -11.40 8.04
N ILE A 7 -10.05 -11.53 6.71
CA ILE A 7 -11.30 -11.74 5.96
C ILE A 7 -11.97 -13.07 6.36
N ALA A 8 -11.18 -14.11 6.61
CA ALA A 8 -11.68 -15.42 7.07
C ALA A 8 -12.14 -15.42 8.54
N GLY A 9 -12.08 -14.28 9.25
CA GLY A 9 -12.53 -14.17 10.63
C GLY A 9 -11.56 -14.77 11.66
N ALA A 10 -10.28 -14.97 11.30
CA ALA A 10 -9.28 -15.52 12.22
C ALA A 10 -8.86 -14.55 13.35
N GLY A 11 -9.40 -13.33 13.38
CA GLY A 11 -9.18 -12.35 14.44
C GLY A 11 -9.14 -10.90 13.94
N ILE A 12 -8.53 -10.04 14.75
CA ILE A 12 -8.31 -8.62 14.44
C ILE A 12 -6.89 -8.44 13.90
N ALA A 13 -6.74 -7.61 12.87
CA ALA A 13 -5.44 -7.33 12.24
C ALA A 13 -5.18 -5.83 12.11
N TYR A 14 -3.93 -5.44 12.32
CA TYR A 14 -3.43 -4.07 12.08
C TYR A 14 -2.89 -4.00 10.65
N LEU A 15 -3.66 -3.40 9.74
CA LEU A 15 -3.41 -3.42 8.29
C LEU A 15 -3.45 -2.00 7.70
N PRO A 16 -2.55 -1.68 6.76
CA PRO A 16 -2.63 -0.41 6.05
C PRO A 16 -3.95 -0.22 5.33
N CYS A 17 -4.49 1.00 5.34
CA CYS A 17 -5.80 1.30 4.79
C CYS A 17 -5.90 1.02 3.28
N TYR A 18 -4.80 1.11 2.53
CA TYR A 18 -4.79 0.90 1.08
C TYR A 18 -5.08 -0.55 0.70
N ILE A 19 -4.69 -1.54 1.53
CA ILE A 19 -5.00 -2.96 1.25
C ILE A 19 -6.37 -3.39 1.75
N THR A 20 -6.96 -2.68 2.72
CA THR A 20 -8.28 -3.04 3.28
C THR A 20 -9.45 -2.38 2.57
N ARG A 21 -9.20 -1.31 1.79
CA ARG A 21 -10.25 -0.46 1.18
C ARG A 21 -11.32 -1.27 0.44
N SER A 22 -10.92 -2.23 -0.40
CA SER A 22 -11.87 -3.04 -1.18
C SER A 22 -12.69 -3.99 -0.29
N ALA A 23 -12.05 -4.68 0.65
CA ALA A 23 -12.71 -5.60 1.58
C ALA A 23 -13.66 -4.87 2.55
N GLN A 24 -13.32 -3.63 2.95
CA GLN A 24 -14.20 -2.78 3.74
C GLN A 24 -15.41 -2.30 2.95
N ARG A 25 -15.23 -1.86 1.70
CA ARG A 25 -16.34 -1.47 0.80
C ARG A 25 -17.29 -2.64 0.52
N ALA A 26 -16.74 -3.85 0.39
CA ALA A 26 -17.52 -5.07 0.21
C ALA A 26 -18.17 -5.59 1.51
N GLY A 27 -17.91 -4.96 2.66
CA GLY A 27 -18.45 -5.37 3.96
C GLY A 27 -17.78 -6.59 4.59
N HIS A 28 -16.69 -7.10 4.01
CA HIS A 28 -15.93 -8.23 4.56
C HIS A 28 -15.06 -7.84 5.76
N LEU A 29 -14.71 -6.57 5.89
CA LEU A 29 -13.94 -6.04 7.01
C LEU A 29 -14.61 -4.79 7.58
N VAL A 30 -14.53 -4.63 8.90
CA VAL A 30 -14.96 -3.41 9.60
C VAL A 30 -13.75 -2.74 10.26
N ARG A 31 -13.68 -1.41 10.21
CA ARG A 31 -12.65 -0.67 10.94
C ARG A 31 -13.00 -0.64 12.42
N LEU A 32 -12.08 -1.11 13.25
CA LEU A 32 -12.13 -0.94 14.70
C LEU A 32 -11.31 0.27 15.12
N LEU A 33 -11.59 0.80 16.32
CA LEU A 33 -10.84 1.90 16.95
C LEU A 33 -10.63 3.09 15.99
N SER A 34 -11.73 3.67 15.47
CA SER A 34 -11.66 4.75 14.48
C SER A 34 -10.90 6.00 14.96
N GLY A 35 -10.86 6.23 16.28
CA GLY A 35 -10.07 7.31 16.89
C GLY A 35 -8.56 7.04 16.97
N TRP A 36 -8.12 5.79 16.76
CA TRP A 36 -6.71 5.45 16.69
C TRP A 36 -6.16 5.70 15.28
N ARG A 37 -5.07 6.45 15.22
CA ARG A 37 -4.33 6.70 13.98
C ARG A 37 -3.20 5.69 13.87
N MET A 38 -3.13 5.05 12.71
CA MET A 38 -1.99 4.23 12.33
C MET A 38 -0.77 5.13 12.15
N ASP A 39 0.41 4.66 12.51
CA ASP A 39 1.65 5.36 12.15
C ASP A 39 1.76 5.44 10.61
N CYS A 40 2.32 6.54 10.11
CA CYS A 40 2.53 6.70 8.68
C CYS A 40 3.65 5.76 8.22
N TYR A 41 3.30 4.78 7.39
CA TYR A 41 4.27 3.93 6.72
C TYR A 41 4.72 4.58 5.42
N HIS A 42 6.02 4.79 5.27
CA HIS A 42 6.62 5.31 4.04
C HIS A 42 7.01 4.16 3.11
N SER A 43 6.64 4.27 1.85
CA SER A 43 7.12 3.39 0.77
C SER A 43 8.20 4.10 -0.01
N TYR A 44 9.30 3.42 -0.30
CA TYR A 44 10.45 3.99 -1.01
C TYR A 44 10.72 3.22 -2.31
N LEU A 45 11.04 3.97 -3.36
CA LEU A 45 11.59 3.42 -4.58
C LEU A 45 13.11 3.54 -4.51
N VAL A 46 13.81 2.41 -4.52
CA VAL A 46 15.27 2.35 -4.47
C VAL A 46 15.78 1.79 -5.79
N SER A 47 16.69 2.51 -6.44
CA SER A 47 17.41 2.05 -7.62
C SER A 47 18.92 2.01 -7.33
N GLY A 48 19.60 0.98 -7.85
CA GLY A 48 21.05 0.89 -7.75
C GLY A 48 21.71 1.97 -8.60
N VAL A 49 22.69 2.67 -8.04
CA VAL A 49 23.54 3.62 -8.78
C VAL A 49 24.50 2.79 -9.62
N THR A 50 24.05 2.41 -10.82
CA THR A 50 24.93 1.87 -11.85
C THR A 50 25.02 2.96 -12.90
N GLU A 51 26.13 3.68 -12.93
CA GLU A 51 26.34 4.69 -13.97
C GLU A 51 26.78 4.01 -15.28
N PRO A 52 26.22 4.42 -16.42
CA PRO A 52 25.03 5.28 -16.57
C PRO A 52 23.72 4.51 -16.27
N ALA A 53 22.81 5.15 -15.53
CA ALA A 53 21.49 4.57 -15.28
C ALA A 53 20.76 4.39 -16.62
N SER A 54 20.22 3.20 -16.88
CA SER A 54 19.53 2.94 -18.14
C SER A 54 18.34 3.91 -18.29
N ALA A 55 18.19 4.52 -19.47
CA ALA A 55 17.09 5.45 -19.75
C ALA A 55 15.71 4.81 -19.49
N LEU A 56 15.60 3.49 -19.66
CA LEU A 56 14.40 2.72 -19.35
C LEU A 56 14.12 2.65 -17.85
N THR A 57 15.15 2.47 -17.01
CA THR A 57 15.01 2.49 -15.55
C THR A 57 14.52 3.85 -15.08
N ALA A 58 15.10 4.94 -15.59
CA ALA A 58 14.68 6.31 -15.26
C ALA A 58 13.22 6.56 -15.65
N LEU A 59 12.84 6.19 -16.89
CA LEU A 59 11.46 6.32 -17.36
C LEU A 59 10.48 5.48 -16.53
N PHE A 60 10.86 4.26 -16.16
CA PHE A 60 10.05 3.40 -15.29
C PHE A 60 9.84 4.04 -13.92
N CYS A 61 10.91 4.53 -13.28
CA CYS A 61 10.83 5.19 -11.98
C CYS A 61 9.89 6.40 -12.01
N GLU A 62 9.96 7.21 -13.07
CA GLU A 62 9.10 8.40 -13.21
C GLU A 62 7.63 8.02 -13.42
N LYS A 63 7.37 7.04 -14.29
CA LYS A 63 6.02 6.51 -14.50
C LYS A 63 5.43 5.92 -13.21
N LEU A 64 6.23 5.16 -12.46
CA LEU A 64 5.79 4.55 -11.22
C LEU A 64 5.48 5.60 -10.14
N ARG A 65 6.33 6.63 -9.99
CA ARG A 65 6.07 7.76 -9.07
C ARG A 65 4.76 8.46 -9.41
N THR A 66 4.52 8.73 -10.70
CA THR A 66 3.29 9.38 -11.17
C THR A 66 2.06 8.52 -10.87
N ALA A 67 2.13 7.22 -11.15
CA ALA A 67 1.03 6.29 -10.90
C ALA A 67 0.70 6.15 -9.41
N LEU A 68 1.72 6.11 -8.54
CA LEU A 68 1.54 6.02 -7.09
C LEU A 68 0.96 7.31 -6.51
N ALA A 69 1.40 8.48 -6.97
CA ALA A 69 0.84 9.77 -6.56
C ALA A 69 -0.65 9.91 -6.94
N ALA A 70 -1.05 9.36 -8.09
CA ALA A 70 -2.45 9.33 -8.52
C ALA A 70 -3.31 8.32 -7.74
N ALA A 71 -2.71 7.26 -7.18
CA ALA A 71 -3.42 6.22 -6.44
C ALA A 71 -3.73 6.57 -4.97
N GLU A 72 -3.16 7.66 -4.44
CA GLU A 72 -3.43 8.15 -3.08
C GLU A 72 -4.78 8.89 -2.93
N VAL A 73 -5.51 9.12 -4.04
CA VAL A 73 -6.84 9.74 -4.06
C VAL A 73 -7.95 8.68 -3.97
#